data_AF-A0AAV0N512-F1
#
_entry.id   AF-A0AAV0N512-F1
#
_cell.length_a   1.000
_cell.length_b   1.000
_cell.length_c   1.000
_cell.angle_alpha   90.00
_cell.angle_beta   90.00
_cell.angle_gamma   90.00
#
_symmetry.space_group_name_H-M   'P 1'
#
loop_
_entity.id
_entity.type
_entity.pdbx_description
1 polymer ?
#
loop_
_entity_poly.entity_id
_entity_poly.type
_entity_poly.pdbx_seq_one_letter_code
_entity_poly.pdbx_strand_id
1 'polypeptide(L)'
;MTVFSKLLFGTMHIKSYDLLACEGKQQPEVKNQQPKVRLAKVKTNSDLTAPCNTSILYPEDGGNMHCFTAVTACAVLDVLGPPYNDDEGRHCQYYFDFPSSQFSVDGVVVPDEEKEGYGWLQERDRPADLVVRGELYRGPPFFK
;
A
#
# COMPACT_ATOMS: atom_id res chain seq x y z
N MET A 1 -8.32 -5.32 -4.52
CA MET A 1 -9.45 -4.46 -4.98
C MET A 1 -8.96 -3.64 -6.17
N THR A 2 -9.85 -3.03 -6.96
CA THR A 2 -9.47 -1.97 -7.89
C THR A 2 -9.85 -0.63 -7.27
N VAL A 3 -8.92 0.31 -7.16
CA VAL A 3 -9.16 1.61 -6.53
C VAL A 3 -8.69 2.72 -7.46
N PHE A 4 -9.58 3.69 -7.67
CA PHE A 4 -9.25 4.95 -8.32
C PHE A 4 -9.06 6.01 -7.23
N SER A 5 -7.93 6.72 -7.26
CA SER A 5 -7.60 7.73 -6.26
C SER A 5 -7.27 9.05 -6.93
N LYS A 6 -7.83 10.15 -6.42
CA LYS A 6 -7.55 11.49 -6.92
C LYS A 6 -7.27 12.46 -5.78
N LEU A 7 -6.08 13.08 -5.81
CA LEU A 7 -5.78 14.23 -4.96
C LEU A 7 -6.55 15.46 -5.46
N LEU A 8 -7.43 15.98 -4.62
CA LEU A 8 -8.29 17.13 -4.93
C LEU A 8 -7.55 18.45 -4.68
N PHE A 9 -6.78 18.54 -3.58
CA PHE A 9 -5.91 19.66 -3.25
C PHE A 9 -4.75 19.21 -2.35
N GLY A 10 -3.69 20.02 -2.28
CA GLY A 10 -2.55 19.82 -1.39
C GLY A 10 -1.37 19.07 -2.03
N THR A 11 -0.36 18.77 -1.21
CA THR A 11 0.82 17.96 -1.53
C THR A 11 0.89 16.75 -0.62
N MET A 12 1.08 15.57 -1.21
CA MET A 12 1.12 14.31 -0.49
C MET A 12 2.22 13.42 -1.01
N HIS A 13 3.01 12.89 -0.10
CA HIS A 13 3.96 11.85 -0.39
C HIS A 13 3.23 10.51 -0.50
N ILE A 14 3.39 9.82 -1.63
CA ILE A 14 2.81 8.51 -1.88
C ILE A 14 3.95 7.50 -2.04
N LYS A 15 3.93 6.48 -1.19
CA LYS A 15 4.81 5.32 -1.32
C LYS A 15 3.97 4.07 -1.53
N SER A 16 4.20 3.34 -2.61
CA SER A 16 3.41 2.16 -2.97
C SER A 16 4.26 0.99 -3.46
N TYR A 17 3.68 -0.20 -3.36
CA TYR A 17 4.33 -1.47 -3.62
C TYR A 17 3.36 -2.47 -4.23
N ASP A 18 3.91 -3.42 -4.98
CA ASP A 18 3.24 -4.69 -5.29
C ASP A 18 4.03 -5.87 -4.73
N LEU A 19 3.34 -6.75 -4.03
CA LEU A 19 3.91 -7.97 -3.46
C LEU A 19 4.31 -8.89 -4.61
N LEU A 20 5.49 -9.49 -4.52
CA LEU A 20 5.91 -10.47 -5.51
C LEU A 20 5.17 -11.78 -5.28
N ALA A 21 4.59 -12.33 -6.35
CA ALA A 21 3.94 -13.63 -6.31
C ALA A 21 4.97 -14.70 -5.90
N CYS A 22 4.68 -15.43 -4.81
CA CYS A 22 5.43 -16.64 -4.50
C CYS A 22 4.93 -17.74 -5.43
N GLU A 23 5.52 -17.87 -6.62
CA GLU A 23 5.21 -18.98 -7.52
C GLU A 23 5.62 -20.32 -6.87
N GLY A 24 4.64 -21.03 -6.31
CA GLY A 24 4.66 -22.48 -6.10
C GLY A 24 5.69 -23.07 -5.12
N LYS A 25 6.58 -22.27 -4.53
CA LYS A 25 7.47 -22.73 -3.46
C LYS A 25 6.88 -22.27 -2.14
N GLN A 26 6.70 -23.22 -1.22
CA GLN A 26 6.51 -22.93 0.19
C GLN A 26 7.45 -21.78 0.54
N GLN A 27 6.91 -20.69 1.12
CA GLN A 27 7.74 -19.65 1.72
C GLN A 27 8.88 -20.37 2.43
N PRO A 28 10.16 -20.00 2.24
CA PRO A 28 11.20 -20.58 3.04
C PRO A 28 10.75 -20.40 4.48
N GLU A 29 10.38 -21.50 5.13
CA GLU A 29 10.06 -21.51 6.53
C GLU A 29 11.36 -21.07 7.18
N VAL A 30 11.46 -19.77 7.46
CA VAL A 30 12.44 -19.28 8.41
C VAL A 30 12.11 -20.08 9.64
N LYS A 31 12.99 -21.01 10.00
CA LYS A 31 12.80 -22.03 11.05
C LYS A 31 12.58 -21.46 12.46
N ASN A 32 12.26 -20.18 12.59
CA ASN A 32 11.95 -19.51 13.83
C ASN A 32 10.79 -18.56 13.62
N GLN A 33 9.99 -18.41 14.68
CA GLN A 33 8.74 -17.66 14.83
C GLN A 33 8.87 -16.15 14.53
N GLN A 34 9.30 -15.79 13.33
CA GLN A 34 9.36 -14.40 12.88
C GLN A 34 8.11 -14.08 12.05
N PRO A 35 7.49 -12.90 12.24
CA PRO A 35 6.33 -12.52 11.45
C PRO A 35 6.70 -12.51 9.96
N LYS A 36 5.86 -13.14 9.14
CA LYS A 36 6.09 -13.37 7.70
C LYS A 36 6.39 -12.05 6.98
N VAL A 37 7.66 -11.78 6.71
CA VAL A 37 8.10 -10.69 5.83
C VAL A 37 7.98 -11.14 4.37
N ARG A 38 7.53 -10.26 3.49
CA ARG A 38 7.33 -10.52 2.06
C ARG A 38 8.04 -9.47 1.23
N LEU A 39 8.74 -9.90 0.18
CA LEU A 39 9.40 -8.97 -0.73
C LEU A 39 8.34 -8.30 -1.63
N ALA A 40 8.47 -7.00 -1.81
CA ALA A 40 7.58 -6.20 -2.64
C ALA A 40 8.40 -5.25 -3.52
N LYS A 41 7.91 -5.03 -4.75
CA LYS A 41 8.49 -4.07 -5.69
C LYS A 41 7.88 -2.70 -5.44
N VAL A 42 8.71 -1.68 -5.28
CA VAL A 42 8.29 -0.27 -5.18
C VAL A 42 7.71 0.15 -6.52
N LYS A 43 6.51 0.75 -6.50
CA LYS A 43 5.82 1.27 -7.70
C LYS A 43 5.83 2.79 -7.75
N THR A 44 5.63 3.42 -6.59
CA THR A 44 5.69 4.88 -6.44
C THR A 44 6.42 5.20 -5.14
N ASN A 45 7.22 6.26 -5.16
CA ASN A 45 7.86 6.84 -3.98
C ASN A 45 8.16 8.32 -4.26
N SER A 46 7.11 9.13 -4.27
CA SER A 46 7.23 10.53 -4.70
C SER A 46 6.13 11.42 -4.13
N ASP A 47 6.39 12.72 -4.17
CA ASP A 47 5.40 13.74 -3.81
C ASP A 47 4.48 14.03 -4.99
N LEU A 48 3.18 14.03 -4.73
CA LEU A 48 2.13 14.41 -5.67
C LEU A 48 1.48 15.71 -5.21
N THR A 49 1.43 16.70 -6.10
CA THR A 49 0.81 18.01 -5.83
C THR A 49 -0.40 18.21 -6.75
N ALA A 50 -1.52 18.65 -6.20
CA ALA A 50 -2.67 19.04 -7.01
C ALA A 50 -2.43 20.35 -7.79
N PRO A 51 -2.93 20.49 -9.03
CA PRO A 51 -3.75 19.53 -9.77
C PRO A 51 -2.92 18.37 -10.34
N CYS A 52 -3.42 17.15 -10.18
CA CYS A 52 -2.82 15.94 -10.73
C CYS A 52 -3.85 15.03 -11.39
N ASN A 53 -3.34 14.06 -12.16
CA ASN A 53 -4.14 12.98 -12.72
C ASN A 53 -4.63 12.02 -11.62
N THR A 54 -5.67 11.26 -11.95
CA THR A 54 -6.16 10.14 -11.13
C THR A 54 -5.18 8.98 -11.23
N SER A 55 -4.86 8.34 -10.11
CA SER A 55 -4.11 7.07 -10.07
C SER A 55 -5.08 5.89 -9.99
N ILE A 56 -4.60 4.73 -10.42
CA ILE A 56 -5.34 3.46 -10.35
C ILE A 56 -4.43 2.38 -9.80
N LEU A 57 -4.98 1.56 -8.91
CA LEU A 57 -4.38 0.29 -8.49
C LEU A 57 -5.34 -0.87 -8.78
N TYR A 58 -4.75 -2.05 -8.95
CA TYR A 58 -5.41 -3.33 -9.20
C TYR A 58 -5.07 -4.31 -8.08
N PRO A 59 -5.74 -5.48 -7.99
CA PRO A 59 -5.45 -6.45 -6.94
C PRO A 59 -3.98 -6.89 -6.82
N GLU A 60 -3.24 -6.93 -7.94
CA GLU A 60 -1.85 -7.42 -7.99
C GLU A 60 -0.91 -6.52 -8.82
N ASP A 61 -1.33 -5.29 -9.16
CA ASP A 61 -0.50 -4.33 -9.88
C ASP A 61 -0.92 -2.88 -9.62
N GLY A 62 -0.06 -1.92 -9.94
CA GLY A 62 -0.32 -0.49 -9.76
C GLY A 62 -0.11 0.03 -8.33
N GLY A 63 0.53 -0.76 -7.45
CA GLY A 63 0.83 -0.35 -6.09
C GLY A 63 -0.30 -0.66 -5.11
N ASN A 64 -0.79 -1.90 -5.08
CA ASN A 64 -1.91 -2.33 -4.25
C ASN A 64 -1.67 -2.08 -2.75
N MET A 65 -0.42 -2.16 -2.29
CA MET A 65 -0.02 -1.71 -0.95
C MET A 65 0.49 -0.28 -1.06
N HIS A 66 -0.08 0.67 -0.31
CA HIS A 66 0.36 2.05 -0.36
C HIS A 66 0.21 2.77 0.98
N CYS A 67 1.01 3.82 1.14
CA CYS A 67 0.99 4.74 2.27
C CYS A 67 0.90 6.17 1.75
N PHE A 68 -0.03 6.93 2.32
CA PHE A 68 -0.25 8.34 2.05
C PHE A 68 0.24 9.15 3.25
N THR A 69 1.22 10.02 3.00
CA THR A 69 1.75 10.94 4.02
C THR A 69 1.50 12.37 3.55
N ALA A 70 0.56 13.06 4.19
CA ALA A 70 0.24 14.43 3.86
C ALA A 70 1.42 15.36 4.17
N VAL A 71 1.93 16.08 3.16
CA VAL A 71 2.99 17.10 3.32
C VAL A 71 2.36 18.46 3.65
N THR A 72 1.20 18.75 3.04
CA THR A 72 0.32 19.86 3.41
C THR A 72 -1.05 19.32 3.83
N ALA A 73 -2.01 20.19 4.16
CA ALA A 73 -3.41 19.78 4.20
C ALA A 73 -3.82 19.25 2.81
N CYS A 74 -4.46 18.07 2.78
CA CYS A 74 -4.82 17.34 1.56
C CYS A 74 -6.24 16.81 1.65
N ALA A 75 -6.85 16.58 0.49
CA ALA A 75 -8.06 15.76 0.36
C ALA A 75 -7.92 14.78 -0.80
N VAL A 76 -8.20 13.51 -0.53
CA VAL A 76 -8.24 12.44 -1.53
C VAL A 76 -9.67 12.00 -1.73
N LEU A 77 -10.05 11.81 -3.00
CA LEU A 77 -11.25 11.08 -3.37
C LEU A 77 -10.86 9.69 -3.84
N ASP A 78 -11.33 8.67 -3.12
CA ASP A 78 -11.15 7.26 -3.49
C ASP A 78 -12.47 6.63 -3.93
N VAL A 79 -12.41 5.84 -5.00
CA VAL A 79 -13.51 5.00 -5.48
C VAL A 79 -13.04 3.55 -5.45
N LEU A 80 -13.64 2.76 -4.56
CA LEU A 80 -13.26 1.38 -4.27
C LEU A 80 -14.21 0.40 -4.97
N GLY A 81 -13.65 -0.53 -5.75
CA GLY A 81 -14.38 -1.59 -6.44
C GLY A 81 -13.76 -2.98 -6.24
N PRO A 82 -14.39 -3.88 -5.48
CA PRO A 82 -15.42 -3.64 -4.46
C PRO A 82 -14.85 -2.92 -3.21
N PRO A 83 -15.69 -2.45 -2.27
CA PRO A 83 -15.23 -1.97 -0.97
C PRO A 83 -14.72 -3.12 -0.07
N TYR A 84 -14.02 -2.75 1.00
CA TYR A 84 -13.70 -3.67 2.10
C TYR A 84 -14.97 -4.29 2.69
N ASN A 85 -14.86 -5.54 3.11
CA ASN A 85 -15.90 -6.31 3.77
C ASN A 85 -15.24 -7.47 4.54
N ASP A 86 -15.22 -7.39 5.86
CA ASP A 86 -14.58 -8.39 6.71
C ASP A 86 -15.28 -9.76 6.61
N ASP A 87 -16.62 -9.79 6.49
CA ASP A 87 -17.41 -11.02 6.37
C ASP A 87 -17.11 -11.79 5.07
N GLU A 88 -16.74 -11.07 4.02
CA GLU A 88 -16.31 -11.64 2.74
C GLU A 88 -14.78 -11.76 2.63
N GLY A 89 -14.05 -11.64 3.76
CA GLY A 89 -12.61 -11.81 3.83
C GLY A 89 -11.77 -10.65 3.27
N ARG A 90 -12.41 -9.53 2.90
CA ARG A 90 -11.75 -8.32 2.39
C ARG A 90 -11.49 -7.31 3.51
N HIS A 91 -10.63 -7.68 4.45
CA HIS A 91 -10.17 -6.78 5.50
C HIS A 91 -9.01 -5.88 5.02
N CYS A 92 -8.84 -4.73 5.66
CA CYS A 92 -7.72 -3.83 5.41
C CYS A 92 -6.51 -4.28 6.26
N GLN A 93 -5.52 -4.91 5.62
CA GLN A 93 -4.29 -5.37 6.27
C GLN A 93 -3.21 -4.26 6.25
N TYR A 94 -2.57 -4.03 7.40
CA TYR A 94 -1.49 -3.05 7.56
C TYR A 94 -0.12 -3.73 7.51
N TYR A 95 0.90 -2.97 7.10
CA TYR A 95 2.27 -3.45 6.96
C TYR A 95 3.27 -2.48 7.58
N PHE A 96 4.35 -3.02 8.15
CA PHE A 96 5.62 -2.30 8.28
C PHE A 96 6.39 -2.42 6.96
N ASP A 97 6.99 -1.34 6.49
CA ASP A 97 7.93 -1.37 5.37
C ASP A 97 9.38 -1.26 5.86
N PHE A 98 10.25 -2.01 5.21
CA PHE A 98 11.67 -2.07 5.52
C PHE A 98 12.50 -1.98 4.23
N PRO A 99 13.71 -1.38 4.28
CA PRO A 99 14.62 -1.39 3.14
C PRO A 99 14.95 -2.80 2.67
N SER A 100 15.19 -2.98 1.37
CA SER A 100 15.56 -4.28 0.79
C SER A 100 16.81 -4.91 1.44
N SER A 101 17.74 -4.09 1.93
CA SER A 101 18.97 -4.51 2.60
C SER A 101 18.79 -5.03 4.02
N GLN A 102 17.61 -4.86 4.64
CA GLN A 102 17.40 -5.22 6.04
C GLN A 102 17.35 -6.73 6.26
N PHE A 103 16.85 -7.49 5.28
CA PHE A 103 16.73 -8.94 5.36
C PHE A 103 17.48 -9.58 4.20
N SER A 104 18.26 -10.62 4.51
CA SER A 104 18.88 -11.50 3.52
C SER A 104 18.12 -12.84 3.57
N VAL A 105 17.43 -13.18 2.48
CA VAL A 105 16.72 -14.46 2.36
C VAL A 105 17.45 -15.33 1.35
N ASP A 106 17.81 -16.55 1.75
CA ASP A 106 18.49 -17.51 0.88
C ASP A 106 17.70 -17.72 -0.43
N GLY A 107 18.37 -17.51 -1.57
CA GLY A 107 17.78 -17.66 -2.90
C GLY A 107 17.13 -16.40 -3.49
N VAL A 108 17.07 -15.29 -2.73
CA VAL A 108 16.63 -13.98 -3.24
C VAL A 108 17.85 -13.06 -3.39
N VAL A 109 18.38 -12.99 -4.60
CA VAL A 109 19.47 -12.06 -4.95
C VAL A 109 18.85 -10.87 -5.69
N VAL A 110 18.71 -9.74 -5.00
CA VAL A 110 18.41 -8.46 -5.64
C VAL A 110 19.76 -7.82 -6.01
N PRO A 111 20.05 -7.58 -7.30
CA PRO A 111 21.26 -6.86 -7.72
C PRO A 111 21.37 -5.51 -7.00
N ASP A 112 22.59 -5.09 -6.64
CA ASP A 112 22.80 -3.83 -5.89
C ASP A 112 22.16 -2.61 -6.57
N GLU A 113 22.16 -2.58 -7.90
CA GLU A 113 21.55 -1.51 -8.72
C GLU A 113 20.01 -1.48 -8.65
N GLU A 114 19.36 -2.58 -8.26
CA GLU A 114 17.90 -2.67 -8.16
C GLU A 114 17.39 -2.58 -6.71
N LYS A 115 18.27 -2.51 -5.71
CA LYS A 115 17.89 -2.54 -4.28
C LYS A 115 16.94 -1.41 -3.88
N GLU A 116 17.03 -0.24 -4.50
CA GLU A 116 16.12 0.87 -4.26
C GLU A 116 14.70 0.62 -4.80
N GLY A 117 14.55 -0.30 -5.75
CA GLY A 117 13.27 -0.68 -6.36
C GLY A 117 12.48 -1.74 -5.57
N TYR A 118 13.00 -2.21 -4.43
CA TYR A 118 12.35 -3.23 -3.61
C TYR A 118 12.33 -2.85 -2.12
N GLY A 119 11.38 -3.44 -1.39
CA GLY A 119 11.30 -3.37 0.06
C GLY A 119 10.68 -4.63 0.65
N TRP A 120 10.83 -4.81 1.95
CA TRP A 120 10.19 -5.90 2.68
C TRP A 120 8.96 -5.37 3.41
N LEU A 121 7.84 -6.09 3.28
CA LEU A 121 6.60 -5.79 3.97
C LEU A 121 6.30 -6.86 5.01
N GLN A 122 6.07 -6.44 6.26
CA GLN A 122 5.70 -7.32 7.36
C GLN A 122 4.30 -6.96 7.84
N GLU A 123 3.41 -7.96 7.92
CA GLU A 123 2.07 -7.75 8.45
C GLU A 123 2.11 -7.26 9.89
N ARG A 124 1.20 -6.35 10.22
CA ARG A 124 1.01 -5.81 11.56
C ARG A 124 -0.47 -5.53 11.81
N ASP A 125 -0.83 -5.46 13.08
CA ASP A 125 -2.13 -4.93 13.47
C ASP A 125 -2.24 -3.44 13.11
N ARG A 126 -3.50 -2.98 13.02
CA ARG A 126 -3.82 -1.56 12.84
C ARG A 126 -3.02 -0.71 13.84
N PRO A 127 -2.27 0.30 13.39
CA PRO A 127 -1.52 1.18 14.30
C PRO A 127 -2.46 1.85 15.31
N ALA A 128 -2.08 1.85 16.59
CA ALA A 128 -2.90 2.40 17.68
C ALA A 128 -3.10 3.92 17.57
N ASP A 129 -2.18 4.60 16.91
CA ASP A 129 -2.19 6.04 16.60
C ASP A 129 -3.01 6.38 15.34
N LEU A 130 -3.45 5.39 14.57
CA LEU A 130 -4.29 5.61 13.38
C LEU A 130 -5.75 5.89 13.77
N VAL A 131 -6.09 7.17 13.86
CA VAL A 131 -7.45 7.64 14.13
C VAL A 131 -8.14 8.05 12.83
N VAL A 132 -9.28 7.42 12.53
CA VAL A 132 -10.16 7.81 11.43
C VAL A 132 -11.48 8.29 12.02
N ARG A 133 -11.91 9.49 11.64
CA ARG A 133 -13.18 10.09 12.07
C ARG A 133 -14.11 10.22 10.87
N GLY A 134 -15.25 9.52 10.94
CA GLY A 134 -16.29 9.64 9.94
C GLY A 134 -17.11 10.91 10.15
N GLU A 135 -17.46 11.57 9.05
CA GLU A 135 -18.30 12.77 9.04
C GLU A 135 -19.40 12.62 7.98
N LEU A 136 -20.54 13.25 8.23
CA LEU A 136 -21.63 13.29 7.24
C LEU A 136 -21.24 14.18 6.07
N TYR A 137 -21.42 13.68 4.85
CA TYR A 137 -21.21 14.47 3.63
C TYR A 137 -22.18 15.65 3.56
N ARG A 138 -21.66 16.85 3.31
CA ARG A 138 -22.42 18.13 3.25
C ARG A 138 -22.35 18.81 1.88
N GLY A 139 -21.82 18.13 0.87
CA GLY A 139 -21.77 18.68 -0.48
C GLY A 139 -23.09 18.50 -1.23
N PRO A 140 -23.11 18.81 -2.54
CA PRO A 140 -24.29 18.62 -3.39
C PRO A 140 -24.81 17.17 -3.36
N PRO A 141 -26.13 16.96 -3.40
CA PRO A 141 -26.74 15.63 -3.28
C PRO A 141 -26.32 14.71 -4.44
N PHE A 142 -26.16 13.43 -4.12
CA PHE A 142 -26.03 12.38 -5.12
C PHE A 142 -27.41 11.86 -5.48
N PHE A 143 -27.76 11.89 -6.77
CA PHE A 143 -28.95 11.24 -7.30
C PHE A 143 -28.54 9.88 -7.86
N LYS A 144 -29.33 8.86 -7.56
CA LYS A 144 -29.06 7.47 -7.93
C LYS A 144 -29.99 7.03 -9.06
#